data_AF-A0A6B2Z0F3-F1
#
_entry.id   AF-A0A6B2Z0F3-F1
#
_cell.length_a   1.000
_cell.length_b   1.000
_cell.length_c   1.000
_cell.angle_alpha   90.00
_cell.angle_beta   90.00
_cell.angle_gamma   90.00
#
_symmetry.space_group_name_H-M   'P 1'
#
loop_
_entity.id
_entity.type
_entity.pdbx_description
1 polymer ?
#
loop_
_entity_poly.entity_id
_entity_poly.type
_entity_poly.pdbx_seq_one_letter_code
_entity_poly.pdbx_strand_id
1 'polypeptide(L)'
;MTTGNGAGTQSGGAVAPTGIERALSAAVAGGSADAVVEVLARTRLYVLVARLHADIPGWTAPLPTIRDEATRRTCVPVLTPGVLPPWHPDWVFRAVSLGELARTWPYDVRRLAVNHGTPYAAMVDARPKHLKAWLKADEHSGGPEHGVLLTDSGGPLHGPLAHGLALGAHLAVTNGLIWNRLGAVYEDYATDRARLRSPWGIPHRAEYRDRLASLMKNQLVGRAQEAVLRTRQNLAARLGRTPRREEWSEAVARAFAARDAEDRALAERSLHHIARYEDRLRADGALAPDGRVDTLAAFDLGRAVNVVRLALGARYGDPHEAEQDVLRLGELARGAYSSWADFSLGYLMARIVHRAEDDGPEAAEPTYRQSLAEHRALTQDPTSPYRNIAWS
;
A
#
# COMPACT_ATOMS: atom_id res chain seq x y z
N MET A 1 50.50 14.79 -17.41
CA MET A 1 50.50 13.34 -17.65
C MET A 1 49.09 12.94 -18.06
N THR A 2 48.95 12.74 -19.37
CA THR A 2 47.76 12.29 -20.07
C THR A 2 47.63 10.78 -19.90
N THR A 3 46.47 10.29 -19.48
CA THR A 3 45.99 8.95 -19.88
C THR A 3 44.48 9.05 -20.08
N GLY A 4 44.07 8.92 -21.34
CA GLY A 4 42.68 8.65 -21.68
C GLY A 4 42.39 7.17 -21.47
N ASN A 5 41.13 6.87 -21.19
CA ASN A 5 40.55 5.58 -21.53
C ASN A 5 39.10 5.83 -21.94
N GLY A 6 38.87 5.78 -23.25
CA GLY A 6 37.53 5.62 -23.79
C GLY A 6 37.07 4.21 -23.47
N ALA A 7 35.99 4.11 -22.71
CA ALA A 7 35.15 2.94 -22.67
C ALA A 7 33.77 3.41 -23.11
N GLY A 8 33.37 3.00 -24.32
CA GLY A 8 32.01 3.19 -24.79
C GLY A 8 31.05 2.53 -23.81
N THR A 9 30.26 3.34 -23.12
CA THR A 9 29.13 2.86 -22.36
C THR A 9 28.11 2.37 -23.37
N GLN A 10 28.05 1.05 -23.55
CA GLN A 10 26.88 0.39 -24.09
C GLN A 10 25.68 0.92 -23.30
N SER A 11 24.78 1.61 -23.99
CA SER A 11 23.48 2.03 -23.47
C SER A 11 22.62 0.77 -23.30
N GLY A 12 22.91 -0.02 -22.26
CA GLY A 12 21.92 -0.93 -21.70
C GLY A 12 20.76 -0.06 -21.23
N GLY A 13 19.63 -0.09 -21.93
CA GLY A 13 18.48 0.75 -21.61
C GLY A 13 18.09 0.52 -20.15
N ALA A 14 18.21 1.55 -19.32
CA ALA A 14 17.82 1.47 -17.93
C ALA A 14 16.34 1.08 -17.86
N VAL A 15 16.05 -0.03 -17.18
CA VAL A 15 14.67 -0.53 -17.03
C VAL A 15 13.94 0.39 -16.05
N ALA A 16 12.86 1.01 -16.52
CA ALA A 16 12.05 1.92 -15.72
C ALA A 16 11.56 1.25 -14.42
N PRO A 17 11.75 1.88 -13.24
CA PRO A 17 11.37 1.30 -11.95
C PRO A 17 9.90 0.88 -11.92
N THR A 18 8.99 1.75 -12.36
CA THR A 18 7.56 1.44 -12.44
C THR A 18 6.97 1.80 -13.81
N GLY A 19 5.68 1.50 -13.99
CA GLY A 19 4.91 1.96 -15.15
C GLY A 19 4.85 3.49 -15.27
N ILE A 20 4.96 4.23 -14.16
CA ILE A 20 4.95 5.69 -14.13
C ILE A 20 6.19 6.26 -14.83
N GLU A 21 7.39 5.82 -14.43
CA GLU A 21 8.63 6.29 -15.05
C GLU A 21 8.73 5.88 -16.53
N ARG A 22 8.15 4.72 -16.88
CA ARG A 22 8.04 4.27 -18.27
C ARG A 22 7.13 5.20 -19.09
N ALA A 23 5.95 5.53 -18.58
CA ALA A 23 5.01 6.45 -19.22
C ALA A 23 5.61 7.86 -19.36
N LEU A 24 6.28 8.35 -18.32
CA LEU A 24 6.98 9.63 -18.35
C LEU A 24 8.08 9.65 -19.43
N SER A 25 8.89 8.60 -19.50
CA SER A 25 9.95 8.49 -20.51
C SER A 25 9.39 8.42 -21.93
N ALA A 26 8.29 7.69 -22.13
CA ALA A 26 7.60 7.63 -23.42
C ALA A 26 7.02 8.99 -23.83
N ALA A 27 6.41 9.72 -22.90
CA ALA A 27 5.87 11.05 -23.15
C ALA A 27 6.98 12.06 -23.52
N VAL A 28 8.13 12.01 -22.84
CA VAL A 28 9.31 12.82 -23.16
C VAL A 28 9.87 12.45 -24.54
N ALA A 29 10.04 11.16 -24.83
CA ALA A 29 10.55 10.70 -26.13
C ALA A 29 9.61 11.08 -27.30
N GLY A 30 8.30 11.12 -27.06
CA GLY A 30 7.31 11.59 -28.02
C GLY A 30 7.25 13.12 -28.20
N GLY A 31 7.98 13.89 -27.39
CA GLY A 31 8.03 15.35 -27.48
C GLY A 31 6.75 16.08 -27.07
N SER A 32 5.79 15.41 -26.41
CA SER A 32 4.51 16.00 -26.01
C SER A 32 4.57 16.52 -24.58
N ALA A 33 4.64 17.85 -24.43
CA ALA A 33 4.61 18.49 -23.12
C ALA A 33 3.28 18.25 -22.38
N ASP A 34 2.17 18.17 -23.12
CA ASP A 34 0.84 17.91 -22.54
C ASP A 34 0.75 16.48 -22.01
N ALA A 35 1.34 15.49 -22.71
CA ALA A 35 1.38 14.11 -22.23
C ALA A 35 2.23 13.97 -20.97
N VAL A 36 3.35 14.71 -20.87
CA VAL A 36 4.14 14.77 -19.63
C VAL A 36 3.30 15.34 -18.49
N VAL A 37 2.60 16.45 -18.71
CA VAL A 37 1.71 17.07 -17.71
C VAL A 37 0.59 16.11 -17.28
N GLU A 38 -0.01 15.37 -18.20
CA GLU A 38 -1.05 14.38 -17.89
C GLU A 38 -0.52 13.24 -17.01
N VAL A 39 0.66 12.70 -17.30
CA VAL A 39 1.31 11.68 -16.46
C VAL A 39 1.57 12.24 -15.06
N LEU A 40 2.10 13.45 -14.97
CA LEU A 40 2.42 14.08 -13.67
C LEU A 40 1.17 14.41 -12.85
N ALA A 41 0.06 14.80 -13.49
CA ALA A 41 -1.20 15.08 -12.81
C ALA A 41 -1.78 13.85 -12.10
N ARG A 42 -1.57 12.65 -12.68
CA ARG A 42 -1.97 11.36 -12.09
C ARG A 42 -0.92 10.72 -11.19
N THR A 43 0.18 11.42 -10.93
CA THR A 43 1.32 10.87 -10.18
C THR A 43 1.50 11.62 -8.87
N ARG A 44 1.73 10.87 -7.79
CA ARG A 44 2.19 11.46 -6.54
C ARG A 44 3.63 11.93 -6.70
N LEU A 45 3.86 13.24 -6.64
CA LEU A 45 5.18 13.85 -6.74
C LEU A 45 5.74 14.11 -5.35
N TYR A 46 7.06 14.11 -5.23
CA TYR A 46 7.74 14.26 -3.95
C TYR A 46 8.78 15.37 -3.98
N VAL A 47 8.79 16.17 -2.92
CA VAL A 47 9.86 17.13 -2.62
C VAL A 47 10.64 16.67 -1.40
N LEU A 48 11.97 16.76 -1.47
CA LEU A 48 12.85 16.51 -0.34
C LEU A 48 12.71 17.65 0.68
N VAL A 49 12.57 17.29 1.95
CA VAL A 49 12.50 18.23 3.07
C VAL A 49 13.45 17.74 4.16
N ALA A 50 14.25 18.65 4.73
CA ALA A 50 14.99 18.33 5.94
C ALA A 50 14.01 17.94 7.05
N ARG A 51 14.28 16.88 7.80
CA ARG A 51 13.36 16.41 8.84
C ARG A 51 13.12 17.47 9.93
N LEU A 52 14.17 18.19 10.32
CA LEU A 52 14.09 19.30 11.28
C LEU A 52 13.03 20.33 10.87
N HIS A 53 12.92 20.58 9.57
CA HIS A 53 11.94 21.47 8.95
C HIS A 53 10.55 20.83 8.93
N ALA A 54 10.45 19.56 8.53
CA ALA A 54 9.17 18.83 8.47
C ALA A 54 8.53 18.60 9.85
N ASP A 55 9.30 18.64 10.93
CA ASP A 55 8.82 18.46 12.30
C ASP A 55 8.27 19.76 12.93
N ILE A 56 8.40 20.92 12.29
CA ILE A 56 7.88 22.19 12.80
C ILE A 56 6.36 22.25 12.60
N PRO A 57 5.54 22.27 13.68
CA PRO A 57 4.09 22.27 13.56
C PRO A 57 3.55 23.49 12.81
N GLY A 58 2.66 23.25 11.84
CA GLY A 58 1.99 24.32 11.07
C GLY A 58 2.90 25.03 10.06
N TRP A 59 4.16 24.64 9.94
CA TRP A 59 5.10 25.23 9.00
C TRP A 59 5.32 24.29 7.81
N THR A 60 5.31 24.87 6.61
CA THR A 60 5.61 24.15 5.36
C THR A 60 6.88 24.71 4.76
N ALA A 61 7.87 23.85 4.54
CA ALA A 61 9.10 24.27 3.90
C ALA A 61 8.82 24.84 2.50
N PRO A 62 9.45 25.98 2.13
CA PRO A 62 9.44 26.44 0.76
C PRO A 62 9.92 25.35 -0.21
N LEU A 63 9.45 25.39 -1.45
CA LEU A 63 9.89 24.45 -2.47
C LEU A 63 11.42 24.55 -2.65
N PRO A 64 12.13 23.42 -2.64
CA PRO A 64 13.58 23.44 -2.86
C PRO A 64 13.86 23.96 -4.27
N THR A 65 15.04 24.56 -4.45
CA THR A 65 15.52 24.94 -5.78
C THR A 65 16.91 24.37 -6.01
N ILE A 66 17.16 23.94 -7.24
CA ILE A 66 18.47 23.48 -7.71
C ILE A 66 18.88 24.29 -8.93
N ARG A 67 20.18 24.36 -9.17
CA ARG A 67 20.72 24.91 -10.41
C ARG A 67 21.05 23.76 -11.35
N ASP A 68 20.34 23.69 -12.46
CA ASP A 68 20.64 22.70 -13.49
C ASP A 68 21.99 23.02 -14.13
N GLU A 69 22.94 22.08 -14.10
CA GLU A 69 24.31 22.33 -14.58
C GLU A 69 24.34 22.59 -16.08
N ALA A 70 23.53 21.85 -16.84
CA ALA A 70 23.48 21.93 -18.30
C ALA A 70 22.92 23.28 -18.79
N THR A 71 21.79 23.74 -18.23
CA THR A 71 21.15 24.99 -18.67
C THR A 71 21.52 26.20 -17.81
N ARG A 72 22.18 25.99 -16.67
CA ARG A 72 22.49 27.00 -15.64
C ARG A 72 21.26 27.70 -15.06
N ARG A 73 20.05 27.19 -15.33
CA ARG A 73 18.76 27.71 -14.87
C ARG A 73 18.40 27.15 -13.51
N THR A 74 17.69 27.95 -12.72
CA THR A 74 17.07 27.49 -11.47
C THR A 74 15.80 26.70 -11.78
N CYS A 75 15.65 25.56 -11.13
CA CYS A 75 14.51 24.66 -11.26
C CYS A 75 14.02 24.22 -9.87
N VAL A 76 12.73 23.89 -9.74
CA VAL A 76 12.23 23.14 -8.58
C VAL A 76 12.37 21.64 -8.90
N PRO A 77 13.11 20.86 -8.10
CA PRO A 77 13.19 19.42 -8.29
C PRO A 77 11.99 18.70 -7.64
N VAL A 78 11.45 17.72 -8.34
CA VAL A 78 10.48 16.75 -7.80
C VAL A 78 10.86 15.34 -8.21
N LEU A 79 10.44 14.37 -7.42
CA LEU A 79 10.66 12.94 -7.67
C LEU A 79 9.33 12.22 -7.87
N THR A 80 9.28 11.27 -8.78
CA THR A 80 8.20 10.28 -8.88
C THR A 80 8.45 9.12 -7.91
N PRO A 81 7.43 8.31 -7.57
CA PRO A 81 7.55 7.29 -6.55
C PRO A 81 8.69 6.28 -6.83
N GLY A 82 8.88 5.89 -8.09
CA GLY A 82 9.87 4.88 -8.48
C GLY A 82 11.32 5.31 -8.31
N VAL A 83 11.61 6.62 -8.26
CA VAL A 83 12.98 7.15 -8.18
C VAL A 83 13.33 7.78 -6.82
N LEU A 84 12.48 7.62 -5.81
CA LEU A 84 12.80 8.07 -4.46
C LEU A 84 14.13 7.45 -3.99
N PRO A 85 15.06 8.25 -3.44
CA PRO A 85 16.31 7.72 -2.93
C PRO A 85 16.08 6.83 -1.70
N PRO A 86 17.10 6.08 -1.28
CA PRO A 86 17.04 5.27 -0.07
C PRO A 86 16.63 6.08 1.15
N TRP A 87 16.09 5.38 2.15
CA TRP A 87 15.73 5.94 3.45
C TRP A 87 16.94 6.66 4.10
N HIS A 88 16.69 7.81 4.72
CA HIS A 88 17.70 8.59 5.45
C HIS A 88 17.10 9.15 6.76
N PRO A 89 17.82 9.15 7.89
CA PRO A 89 17.26 9.58 9.17
C PRO A 89 16.91 11.07 9.23
N ASP A 90 17.68 11.91 8.53
CA ASP A 90 17.59 13.37 8.64
C ASP A 90 16.79 14.06 7.55
N TRP A 91 16.40 13.35 6.48
CA TRP A 91 15.63 13.93 5.39
C TRP A 91 14.43 13.04 5.05
N VAL A 92 13.34 13.70 4.66
CA VAL A 92 12.04 13.10 4.45
C VAL A 92 11.42 13.65 3.18
N PHE A 93 10.32 13.07 2.73
CA PHE A 93 9.62 13.51 1.53
C PHE A 93 8.21 13.97 1.87
N ARG A 94 7.82 15.08 1.25
CA ARG A 94 6.46 15.59 1.24
C ARG A 94 5.84 15.29 -0.12
N ALA A 95 4.69 14.64 -0.12
CA ALA A 95 3.92 14.47 -1.34
C ALA A 95 3.30 15.82 -1.73
N VAL A 96 3.31 16.11 -3.03
CA VAL A 96 2.71 17.30 -3.64
C VAL A 96 1.99 16.89 -4.92
N SER A 97 0.88 17.54 -5.22
CA SER A 97 0.21 17.40 -6.53
C SER A 97 0.70 18.46 -7.51
N LEU A 98 0.44 18.25 -8.80
CA LEU A 98 0.77 19.24 -9.82
C LEU A 98 -0.04 20.54 -9.62
N GLY A 99 -1.29 20.41 -9.15
CA GLY A 99 -2.13 21.55 -8.79
C GLY A 99 -1.61 22.33 -7.57
N GLU A 100 -1.08 21.65 -6.54
CA GLU A 100 -0.43 22.31 -5.40
C GLU A 100 0.81 23.09 -5.84
N LEU A 101 1.66 22.46 -6.65
CA LEU A 101 2.84 23.11 -7.22
C LEU A 101 2.45 24.36 -8.00
N ALA A 102 1.39 24.29 -8.81
CA ALA A 102 0.93 25.44 -9.59
C ALA A 102 0.45 26.62 -8.73
N ARG A 103 -0.15 26.36 -7.56
CA ARG A 103 -0.63 27.39 -6.62
C ARG A 103 0.49 28.03 -5.80
N THR A 104 1.53 27.25 -5.49
CA THR A 104 2.61 27.65 -4.57
C THR A 104 3.93 27.94 -5.29
N TRP A 105 3.89 28.02 -6.63
CA TRP A 105 5.08 28.10 -7.47
C TRP A 105 5.92 29.36 -7.19
N PRO A 106 7.26 29.25 -7.07
CA PRO A 106 8.12 30.42 -6.88
C PRO A 106 8.07 31.37 -8.09
N TYR A 107 7.96 32.68 -7.84
CA TYR A 107 7.72 33.68 -8.89
C TYR A 107 8.83 33.75 -9.95
N ASP A 108 10.08 33.54 -9.54
CA ASP A 108 11.31 33.68 -10.33
C ASP A 108 11.77 32.37 -10.99
N VAL A 109 11.19 31.23 -10.61
CA VAL A 109 11.53 29.91 -11.17
C VAL A 109 10.62 29.58 -12.34
N ARG A 110 11.19 29.12 -13.45
CA ARG A 110 10.45 28.88 -14.71
C ARG A 110 10.39 27.42 -15.14
N ARG A 111 10.94 26.50 -14.35
CA ARG A 111 11.14 25.10 -14.73
C ARG A 111 10.91 24.15 -13.55
N LEU A 112 10.17 23.08 -13.80
CA LEU A 112 10.07 21.91 -12.94
C LEU A 112 11.01 20.84 -13.48
N ALA A 113 11.91 20.36 -12.63
CA ALA A 113 12.81 19.26 -12.95
C ALA A 113 12.31 17.99 -12.27
N VAL A 114 11.69 17.11 -13.04
CA VAL A 114 11.20 15.81 -12.57
C VAL A 114 12.34 14.80 -12.68
N ASN A 115 12.62 14.06 -11.61
CA ASN A 115 13.62 12.99 -11.56
C ASN A 115 15.01 13.45 -12.04
N HIS A 116 15.37 14.69 -11.72
CA HIS A 116 16.63 15.32 -12.17
C HIS A 116 17.84 14.45 -11.82
N GLY A 117 18.78 14.31 -12.76
CA GLY A 117 19.98 13.49 -12.59
C GLY A 117 19.77 11.99 -12.81
N THR A 118 18.57 11.56 -13.21
CA THR A 118 18.27 10.15 -13.52
C THR A 118 17.99 9.95 -15.02
N PRO A 119 18.04 8.70 -15.53
CA PRO A 119 17.63 8.39 -16.91
C PRO A 119 16.16 8.71 -17.23
N TYR A 120 15.33 8.95 -16.20
CA TYR A 120 13.89 9.21 -16.33
C TYR A 120 13.56 10.70 -16.11
N ALA A 121 14.56 11.57 -16.30
CA ALA A 121 14.41 13.00 -16.09
C ALA A 121 13.46 13.62 -17.12
N ALA A 122 12.57 14.49 -16.64
CA ALA A 122 11.73 15.32 -17.49
C ALA A 122 11.82 16.78 -17.05
N MET A 123 11.74 17.70 -18.00
CA MET A 123 11.82 19.13 -17.72
C MET A 123 10.57 19.82 -18.24
N VAL A 124 9.80 20.42 -17.33
CA VAL A 124 8.49 21.01 -17.65
C VAL A 124 8.53 22.52 -17.44
N ASP A 125 7.96 23.26 -18.39
CA ASP A 125 7.86 24.72 -18.30
C ASP A 125 6.83 25.15 -17.25
N ALA A 126 7.22 26.10 -16.41
CA ALA A 126 6.41 26.62 -15.31
C ALA A 126 6.08 28.12 -15.46
N ARG A 127 5.91 28.58 -16.71
CA ARG A 127 5.43 29.95 -17.00
C ARG A 127 3.93 30.06 -16.64
N PRO A 128 3.39 31.25 -16.36
CA PRO A 128 2.00 31.41 -15.89
C PRO A 128 0.94 30.68 -16.72
N LYS A 129 1.08 30.64 -18.05
CA LYS A 129 0.17 29.88 -18.92
C LYS A 129 0.21 28.36 -18.69
N HIS A 130 1.37 27.79 -18.38
CA HIS A 130 1.56 26.37 -18.11
C HIS A 130 1.09 26.01 -16.71
N LEU A 131 1.29 26.89 -15.72
CA LEU A 131 0.73 26.69 -14.37
C LEU A 131 -0.80 26.59 -14.42
N LYS A 132 -1.47 27.37 -15.29
CA LYS A 132 -2.91 27.23 -15.54
C LYS A 132 -3.27 25.89 -16.19
N ALA A 133 -2.42 25.38 -17.10
CA ALA A 133 -2.63 24.07 -17.71
C ALA A 133 -2.45 22.93 -16.69
N TRP A 134 -1.47 23.06 -15.79
CA TRP A 134 -1.24 22.13 -14.68
C TRP A 134 -2.44 22.01 -13.76
N LEU A 135 -3.05 23.14 -13.37
CA LEU A 135 -4.27 23.15 -12.56
C LEU A 135 -5.41 22.40 -13.25
N LYS A 136 -5.63 22.66 -14.54
CA LYS A 136 -6.67 21.98 -15.32
C LYS A 136 -6.41 20.48 -15.43
N ALA A 137 -5.15 20.07 -15.62
CA ALA A 137 -4.78 18.67 -15.71
C ALA A 137 -4.98 17.95 -14.36
N ASP A 138 -4.58 18.58 -13.25
CA ASP A 138 -4.78 18.08 -11.88
C ASP A 138 -6.28 17.89 -11.60
N GLU A 139 -7.11 18.91 -11.86
CA GLU A 139 -8.58 18.85 -11.73
C GLU A 139 -9.20 17.76 -12.59
N HIS A 140 -8.76 17.62 -13.85
CA HIS A 140 -9.29 16.62 -14.77
C HIS A 140 -8.89 15.19 -14.38
N SER A 141 -7.67 15.03 -13.83
CA SER A 141 -7.15 13.72 -13.43
C SER A 141 -7.77 13.18 -12.14
N GLY A 142 -8.21 14.05 -11.24
CA GLY A 142 -8.63 13.66 -9.90
C GLY A 142 -7.48 13.28 -8.95
N GLY A 143 -6.22 13.48 -9.37
CA GLY A 143 -5.03 13.19 -8.58
C GLY A 143 -4.45 11.78 -8.80
N PRO A 144 -3.62 11.28 -7.87
CA PRO A 144 -3.00 9.97 -7.98
C PRO A 144 -4.00 8.82 -8.10
N GLU A 145 -3.70 7.85 -8.96
CA GLU A 145 -4.55 6.67 -9.14
C GLU A 145 -4.60 5.80 -7.87
N HIS A 146 -5.77 5.21 -7.61
CA HIS A 146 -6.05 4.31 -6.50
C HIS A 146 -6.60 2.99 -7.04
N GLY A 147 -6.49 1.90 -6.27
CA GLY A 147 -6.94 0.58 -6.73
C GLY A 147 -6.05 -0.03 -7.82
N VAL A 148 -4.81 0.45 -7.96
CA VAL A 148 -3.86 0.02 -9.00
C VAL A 148 -2.71 -0.77 -8.39
N LEU A 149 -2.33 -1.87 -9.04
CA LEU A 149 -1.15 -2.63 -8.68
C LEU A 149 0.10 -1.92 -9.20
N LEU A 150 0.96 -1.45 -8.29
CA LEU A 150 2.25 -0.83 -8.63
C LEU A 150 3.40 -1.68 -8.08
N THR A 151 4.24 -2.15 -8.99
CA THR A 151 5.44 -2.93 -8.70
C THR A 151 6.68 -2.12 -9.09
N ASP A 152 7.66 -2.08 -8.20
CA ASP A 152 9.00 -1.58 -8.49
C ASP A 152 9.88 -2.73 -9.00
N SER A 153 10.34 -2.63 -10.25
CA SER A 153 11.21 -3.63 -10.87
C SER A 153 12.60 -3.72 -10.22
N GLY A 154 13.02 -2.69 -9.48
CA GLY A 154 14.27 -2.70 -8.69
C GLY A 154 14.10 -3.18 -7.25
N GLY A 155 12.85 -3.38 -6.78
CA GLY A 155 12.56 -3.87 -5.44
C GLY A 155 12.65 -5.40 -5.32
N PRO A 156 12.51 -5.96 -4.10
CA PRO A 156 12.41 -7.41 -3.92
C PRO A 156 11.24 -8.00 -4.71
N LEU A 157 11.52 -8.85 -5.70
CA LEU A 157 10.52 -9.57 -6.50
C LEU A 157 10.41 -11.05 -6.10
N HIS A 158 11.41 -11.56 -5.38
CA HIS A 158 11.51 -12.95 -4.97
C HIS A 158 12.07 -13.07 -3.55
N GLY A 159 11.94 -14.26 -2.96
CA GLY A 159 12.49 -14.58 -1.64
C GLY A 159 11.65 -14.10 -0.46
N PRO A 160 12.14 -14.33 0.77
CA PRO A 160 11.36 -14.12 2.00
C PRO A 160 10.88 -12.68 2.21
N LEU A 161 11.71 -11.69 1.88
CA LEU A 161 11.33 -10.28 2.02
C LEU A 161 10.22 -9.88 1.04
N ALA A 162 10.31 -10.32 -0.23
CA ALA A 162 9.26 -10.08 -1.21
C ALA A 162 7.94 -10.75 -0.78
N HIS A 163 8.00 -11.98 -0.28
CA HIS A 163 6.83 -12.66 0.30
C HIS A 163 6.23 -11.87 1.47
N GLY A 164 7.04 -11.43 2.43
CA GLY A 164 6.56 -10.62 3.56
C GLY A 164 5.94 -9.30 3.10
N LEU A 165 6.55 -8.58 2.16
CA LEU A 165 6.00 -7.33 1.62
C LEU A 165 4.68 -7.54 0.87
N ALA A 166 4.54 -8.66 0.16
CA ALA A 166 3.33 -9.00 -0.57
C ALA A 166 2.10 -9.16 0.34
N LEU A 167 2.28 -9.52 1.62
CA LEU A 167 1.16 -9.56 2.59
C LEU A 167 0.46 -8.19 2.73
N GLY A 168 1.20 -7.10 2.55
CA GLY A 168 0.68 -5.74 2.60
C GLY A 168 0.01 -5.26 1.30
N ALA A 169 -0.04 -6.08 0.25
CA ALA A 169 -0.38 -5.66 -1.10
C ALA A 169 -1.84 -5.18 -1.26
N HIS A 170 -2.78 -5.67 -0.45
CA HIS A 170 -4.16 -5.16 -0.44
C HIS A 170 -4.20 -3.64 -0.23
N LEU A 171 -3.60 -3.14 0.85
CA LEU A 171 -3.55 -1.69 1.11
C LEU A 171 -2.66 -0.94 0.13
N ALA A 172 -1.61 -1.57 -0.39
CA ALA A 172 -0.78 -0.94 -1.42
C ALA A 172 -1.62 -0.67 -2.69
N VAL A 173 -2.41 -1.65 -3.13
CA VAL A 173 -3.34 -1.51 -4.27
C VAL A 173 -4.42 -0.47 -3.94
N THR A 174 -5.07 -0.56 -2.78
CA THR A 174 -6.10 0.42 -2.36
C THR A 174 -5.60 1.86 -2.49
N ASN A 175 -4.37 2.12 -2.04
CA ASN A 175 -3.80 3.47 -1.95
C ASN A 175 -2.96 3.90 -3.17
N GLY A 176 -2.83 3.03 -4.19
CA GLY A 176 -1.97 3.29 -5.36
C GLY A 176 -0.50 3.47 -4.97
N LEU A 177 0.02 2.57 -4.15
CA LEU A 177 1.39 2.58 -3.65
C LEU A 177 2.17 1.36 -4.16
N ILE A 178 3.49 1.52 -4.29
CA ILE A 178 4.40 0.42 -4.59
C ILE A 178 4.29 -0.64 -3.48
N TRP A 179 4.02 -1.90 -3.81
CA TRP A 179 3.86 -2.94 -2.78
C TRP A 179 5.20 -3.47 -2.24
N ASN A 180 6.22 -3.57 -3.10
CA ASN A 180 7.49 -4.25 -2.81
C ASN A 180 8.63 -3.33 -2.37
N ARG A 181 8.34 -2.34 -1.52
CA ARG A 181 9.39 -1.42 -1.07
C ARG A 181 9.33 -1.12 0.43
N LEU A 182 10.47 -1.30 1.09
CA LEU A 182 10.82 -0.67 2.37
C LEU A 182 11.58 0.62 2.07
N GLY A 183 10.82 1.67 1.75
CA GLY A 183 11.37 2.92 1.19
C GLY A 183 11.45 4.06 2.20
N ALA A 184 11.83 5.22 1.68
CA ALA A 184 11.87 6.46 2.46
C ALA A 184 10.48 6.97 2.90
N VAL A 185 9.40 6.48 2.27
CA VAL A 185 7.99 6.81 2.53
C VAL A 185 7.10 5.59 2.41
N TYR A 186 5.96 5.60 3.11
CA TYR A 186 4.79 4.81 2.75
C TYR A 186 3.88 5.62 1.82
N GLU A 187 3.37 6.76 2.28
CA GLU A 187 2.65 7.75 1.48
C GLU A 187 3.45 9.06 1.39
N ASP A 188 3.70 9.71 2.53
CA ASP A 188 4.63 10.83 2.75
C ASP A 188 4.88 11.00 4.26
N TYR A 189 5.87 11.79 4.67
CA TYR A 189 6.23 11.90 6.09
C TYR A 189 5.11 12.42 7.02
N ALA A 190 4.38 13.45 6.62
CA ALA A 190 3.35 14.05 7.47
C ALA A 190 2.11 13.15 7.53
N THR A 191 1.71 12.61 6.39
CA THR A 191 0.59 11.69 6.25
C THR A 191 0.86 10.37 6.96
N ASP A 192 2.07 9.82 6.86
CA ASP A 192 2.46 8.58 7.54
C ASP A 192 2.36 8.74 9.06
N ARG A 193 2.88 9.86 9.60
CA ARG A 193 2.76 10.19 11.03
C ARG A 193 1.31 10.43 11.46
N ALA A 194 0.52 11.09 10.64
CA ALA A 194 -0.90 11.32 10.91
C ALA A 194 -1.66 9.99 10.98
N ARG A 195 -1.42 9.06 10.03
CA ARG A 195 -2.01 7.73 9.99
C ARG A 195 -1.59 6.87 11.19
N LEU A 196 -0.31 6.92 11.57
CA LEU A 196 0.18 6.27 12.78
C LEU A 196 -0.53 6.81 14.03
N ARG A 197 -0.70 8.13 14.16
CA ARG A 197 -1.43 8.70 15.29
C ARG A 197 -2.90 8.29 15.28
N SER A 198 -3.57 8.38 14.13
CA SER A 198 -4.97 8.00 13.94
C SER A 198 -5.18 7.42 12.54
N PRO A 199 -5.75 6.21 12.40
CA PRO A 199 -6.48 5.48 13.44
C PRO A 199 -5.61 4.55 14.29
N TRP A 200 -4.29 4.44 14.06
CA TRP A 200 -3.48 3.39 14.67
C TRP A 200 -3.16 3.58 16.16
N GLY A 201 -3.29 4.81 16.68
CA GLY A 201 -2.99 5.11 18.08
C GLY A 201 -1.50 4.98 18.42
N ILE A 202 -0.61 5.22 17.46
CA ILE A 202 0.84 5.18 17.56
C ILE A 202 1.38 6.61 17.46
N PRO A 203 1.40 7.39 18.55
CA PRO A 203 1.96 8.73 18.52
C PRO A 203 3.48 8.70 18.39
N HIS A 204 4.18 7.70 18.93
CA HIS A 204 5.64 7.59 18.95
C HIS A 204 6.15 6.14 18.81
N ARG A 205 7.48 5.95 18.85
CA ARG A 205 8.16 4.64 18.68
C ARG A 205 7.80 3.61 19.75
N ALA A 206 7.48 4.02 20.98
CA ALA A 206 7.17 3.09 22.06
C ALA A 206 5.88 2.30 21.74
N GLU A 207 4.82 3.00 21.35
CA GLU A 207 3.52 2.40 21.03
C GLU A 207 3.55 1.58 19.74
N TYR A 208 4.51 1.85 18.84
CA TYR A 208 4.69 1.07 17.61
C TYR A 208 4.96 -0.40 17.92
N ARG A 209 5.86 -0.69 18.87
CA ARG A 209 6.24 -2.08 19.20
C ARG A 209 5.08 -2.85 19.81
N ASP A 210 4.32 -2.24 20.71
CA ASP A 210 3.13 -2.84 21.31
C ASP A 210 2.03 -3.10 20.28
N ARG A 211 1.76 -2.12 19.40
CA ARG A 211 0.76 -2.29 18.34
C ARG A 211 1.16 -3.36 17.35
N LEU A 212 2.43 -3.41 16.94
CA LEU A 212 2.92 -4.45 16.03
C LEU A 212 2.81 -5.84 16.67
N ALA A 213 3.21 -5.98 17.93
CA ALA A 213 3.10 -7.25 18.66
C ALA A 213 1.63 -7.69 18.83
N SER A 214 0.71 -6.75 18.97
CA SER A 214 -0.74 -7.01 19.00
C SER A 214 -1.25 -7.55 17.67
N LEU A 215 -0.87 -6.91 16.54
CA LEU A 215 -1.22 -7.38 15.19
C LEU A 215 -0.60 -8.76 14.88
N MET A 216 0.65 -8.99 15.26
CA MET A 216 1.28 -10.31 15.12
C MET A 216 0.55 -11.43 15.89
N LYS A 217 -0.27 -11.07 16.89
CA LYS A 217 -1.11 -11.99 17.68
C LYS A 217 -2.56 -12.04 17.20
N ASN A 218 -2.87 -11.44 16.05
CA ASN A 218 -4.23 -11.37 15.47
C ASN A 218 -5.25 -10.79 16.46
N GLN A 219 -4.94 -9.63 17.04
CA GLN A 219 -5.76 -8.99 18.07
C GLN A 219 -6.59 -7.82 17.56
N LEU A 220 -6.40 -7.39 16.31
CA LEU A 220 -7.27 -6.42 15.65
C LEU A 220 -8.50 -7.12 15.07
N VAL A 221 -8.35 -8.33 14.50
CA VAL A 221 -9.50 -9.21 14.25
C VAL A 221 -10.18 -9.55 15.57
N GLY A 222 -11.50 -9.42 15.59
CA GLY A 222 -12.25 -9.66 16.80
C GLY A 222 -12.18 -11.13 17.25
N ARG A 223 -12.01 -11.33 18.57
CA ARG A 223 -11.83 -12.67 19.15
C ARG A 223 -13.04 -13.58 18.92
N ALA A 224 -14.25 -13.01 18.94
CA ALA A 224 -15.48 -13.76 18.72
C ALA A 224 -15.55 -14.27 17.27
N GLN A 225 -15.25 -13.41 16.30
CA GLN A 225 -15.21 -13.69 14.86
C GLN A 225 -14.24 -14.85 14.57
N GLU A 226 -13.02 -14.76 15.08
CA GLU A 226 -12.02 -15.83 14.90
C GLU A 226 -12.42 -17.13 15.62
N ALA A 227 -13.08 -17.04 16.79
CA ALA A 227 -13.59 -18.22 17.50
C ALA A 227 -14.75 -18.91 16.75
N VAL A 228 -15.60 -18.15 16.06
CA VAL A 228 -16.67 -18.67 15.18
C VAL A 228 -16.07 -19.50 14.04
N LEU A 229 -15.03 -19.00 13.38
CA LEU A 229 -14.32 -19.74 12.33
C LEU A 229 -13.55 -20.95 12.87
N ARG A 230 -12.85 -20.80 14.00
CA ARG A 230 -12.15 -21.91 14.67
C ARG A 230 -13.09 -23.04 15.07
N THR A 231 -14.31 -22.69 15.50
CA THR A 231 -15.36 -23.68 15.78
C THR A 231 -15.71 -24.47 14.53
N ARG A 232 -15.79 -23.81 13.36
CA ARG A 232 -16.00 -24.49 12.07
C ARG A 232 -14.85 -25.40 11.70
N GLN A 233 -13.61 -24.92 11.82
CA GLN A 233 -12.41 -25.72 11.52
C GLN A 233 -12.36 -27.00 12.34
N ASN A 234 -12.54 -26.89 13.66
CA ASN A 234 -12.53 -28.04 14.58
C ASN A 234 -13.65 -29.03 14.26
N LEU A 235 -14.84 -28.53 13.93
CA LEU A 235 -15.97 -29.36 13.53
C LEU A 235 -15.68 -30.07 12.20
N ALA A 236 -15.11 -29.37 11.22
CA ALA A 236 -14.74 -29.93 9.94
C ALA A 236 -13.70 -31.06 10.07
N ALA A 237 -12.67 -30.84 10.90
CA ALA A 237 -11.65 -31.84 11.19
C ALA A 237 -12.26 -33.11 11.82
N ARG A 238 -13.22 -32.95 12.74
CA ARG A 238 -13.92 -34.08 13.37
C ARG A 238 -14.84 -34.84 12.39
N LEU A 239 -15.49 -34.13 11.49
CA LEU A 239 -16.44 -34.71 10.53
C LEU A 239 -15.77 -35.27 9.27
N GLY A 240 -14.53 -34.88 8.98
CA GLY A 240 -13.86 -35.18 7.71
C GLY A 240 -14.49 -34.47 6.49
N ARG A 241 -15.34 -33.47 6.72
CA ARG A 241 -16.03 -32.67 5.68
C ARG A 241 -16.38 -31.28 6.20
N THR A 242 -16.67 -30.34 5.30
CA THR A 242 -17.25 -29.05 5.70
C THR A 242 -18.61 -29.28 6.41
N PRO A 243 -18.82 -28.71 7.61
CA PRO A 243 -20.11 -28.81 8.29
C PRO A 243 -21.20 -28.03 7.54
N ARG A 244 -22.43 -28.51 7.63
CA ARG A 244 -23.62 -27.75 7.19
C ARG A 244 -23.80 -26.53 8.09
N ARG A 245 -24.55 -25.54 7.58
CA ARG A 245 -24.78 -24.27 8.30
C ARG A 245 -25.42 -24.49 9.66
N GLU A 246 -26.38 -25.41 9.76
CA GLU A 246 -27.07 -25.75 11.01
C GLU A 246 -26.08 -26.39 12.00
N GLU A 247 -25.27 -27.35 11.52
CA GLU A 247 -24.26 -28.03 12.35
C GLU A 247 -23.22 -27.05 12.92
N TRP A 248 -22.82 -26.06 12.09
CA TRP A 248 -21.92 -24.99 12.51
C TRP A 248 -22.59 -24.04 13.51
N SER A 249 -23.82 -23.60 13.24
CA SER A 249 -24.58 -22.71 14.11
C SER A 249 -24.78 -23.31 15.50
N GLU A 250 -25.16 -24.59 15.58
CA GLU A 250 -25.29 -25.29 16.86
C GLU A 250 -23.95 -25.42 17.60
N ALA A 251 -22.86 -25.68 16.87
CA ALA A 251 -21.55 -25.78 17.48
C ALA A 251 -21.09 -24.44 18.06
N VAL A 252 -21.36 -23.33 17.36
CA VAL A 252 -21.08 -21.97 17.86
C VAL A 252 -21.95 -21.65 19.07
N ALA A 253 -23.26 -21.95 19.03
CA ALA A 253 -24.15 -21.74 20.16
C ALA A 253 -23.66 -22.50 21.43
N ARG A 254 -23.20 -23.74 21.27
CA ARG A 254 -22.60 -24.51 22.37
C ARG A 254 -21.27 -23.91 22.85
N ALA A 255 -20.40 -23.47 21.94
CA ALA A 255 -19.10 -22.89 22.28
C ALA A 255 -19.23 -21.55 23.04
N PHE A 256 -20.29 -20.79 22.77
CA PHE A 256 -20.57 -19.50 23.40
C PHE A 256 -21.61 -19.57 24.52
N ALA A 257 -22.11 -20.74 24.90
CA ALA A 257 -23.18 -20.89 25.90
C ALA A 257 -22.85 -20.28 27.27
N ALA A 258 -21.57 -20.33 27.68
CA ALA A 258 -21.09 -19.76 28.93
C ALA A 258 -20.60 -18.30 28.80
N ARG A 259 -20.68 -17.70 27.61
CA ARG A 259 -20.33 -16.29 27.38
C ARG A 259 -21.50 -15.37 27.69
N ASP A 260 -21.21 -14.10 27.88
CA ASP A 260 -22.25 -13.11 28.09
C ASP A 260 -23.17 -12.96 26.84
N ALA A 261 -24.24 -12.18 27.00
CA ALA A 261 -25.21 -11.99 25.92
C ALA A 261 -24.63 -11.23 24.71
N GLU A 262 -23.65 -10.36 24.93
CA GLU A 262 -23.03 -9.55 23.89
C GLU A 262 -22.11 -10.40 23.00
N ASP A 263 -21.24 -11.19 23.62
CA ASP A 263 -20.36 -12.16 22.96
C ASP A 263 -21.17 -13.17 22.11
N ARG A 264 -22.29 -13.66 22.66
CA ARG A 264 -23.19 -14.57 21.92
C ARG A 264 -23.83 -13.90 20.71
N ALA A 265 -24.37 -12.70 20.90
CA ALA A 265 -24.99 -11.95 19.81
C ALA A 265 -23.96 -11.57 18.73
N LEU A 266 -22.73 -11.22 19.12
CA LEU A 266 -21.64 -10.98 18.17
C LEU A 266 -21.31 -12.25 17.39
N ALA A 267 -21.13 -13.39 18.06
CA ALA A 267 -20.83 -14.65 17.39
C ALA A 267 -21.90 -15.07 16.37
N GLU A 268 -23.18 -14.90 16.71
CA GLU A 268 -24.31 -15.15 15.80
C GLU A 268 -24.28 -14.22 14.58
N ARG A 269 -24.04 -12.91 14.77
CA ARG A 269 -23.90 -11.94 13.68
C ARG A 269 -22.70 -12.25 12.79
N SER A 270 -21.53 -12.53 13.38
CA SER A 270 -20.32 -12.87 12.64
C SER A 270 -20.52 -14.13 11.79
N LEU A 271 -21.14 -15.19 12.34
CA LEU A 271 -21.49 -16.38 11.57
C LEU A 271 -22.40 -16.04 10.40
N HIS A 272 -23.44 -15.22 10.63
CA HIS A 272 -24.35 -14.78 9.58
C HIS A 272 -23.61 -14.02 8.47
N HIS A 273 -22.76 -13.05 8.81
CA HIS A 273 -22.00 -12.26 7.86
C HIS A 273 -21.02 -13.13 7.06
N ILE A 274 -20.25 -13.99 7.73
CA ILE A 274 -19.30 -14.90 7.06
C ILE A 274 -20.04 -15.78 6.06
N ALA A 275 -21.12 -16.46 6.47
CA ALA A 275 -21.89 -17.32 5.58
C ALA A 275 -22.44 -16.56 4.37
N ARG A 276 -23.04 -15.37 4.60
CA ARG A 276 -23.57 -14.51 3.53
C ARG A 276 -22.49 -14.11 2.53
N TYR A 277 -21.32 -13.71 2.99
CA TYR A 277 -20.26 -13.23 2.09
C TYR A 277 -19.51 -14.38 1.41
N GLU A 278 -19.42 -15.56 2.02
CA GLU A 278 -18.94 -16.76 1.31
C GLU A 278 -19.89 -17.15 0.17
N ASP A 279 -21.21 -17.13 0.40
CA ASP A 279 -22.21 -17.38 -0.64
C ASP A 279 -22.07 -16.40 -1.80
N ARG A 280 -21.86 -15.13 -1.47
CA ARG A 280 -21.66 -14.09 -2.48
C ARG A 280 -20.35 -14.24 -3.23
N LEU A 281 -19.24 -14.50 -2.54
CA LEU A 281 -17.94 -14.75 -3.18
C LEU A 281 -17.99 -15.97 -4.10
N ARG A 282 -18.76 -17.01 -3.75
CA ARG A 282 -19.03 -18.15 -4.65
C ARG A 282 -19.83 -17.72 -5.88
N ALA A 283 -20.89 -16.93 -5.70
CA ALA A 283 -21.68 -16.40 -6.81
C ALA A 283 -20.85 -15.51 -7.76
N ASP A 284 -19.91 -14.72 -7.22
CA ASP A 284 -19.00 -13.85 -7.96
C ASP A 284 -17.73 -14.57 -8.48
N GLY A 285 -17.64 -15.89 -8.31
CA GLY A 285 -16.55 -16.75 -8.78
C GLY A 285 -15.19 -16.52 -8.10
N ALA A 286 -15.17 -15.82 -6.96
CA ALA A 286 -13.96 -15.56 -6.19
C ALA A 286 -13.64 -16.66 -5.16
N LEU A 287 -14.64 -17.45 -4.76
CA LEU A 287 -14.50 -18.60 -3.87
C LEU A 287 -14.95 -19.87 -4.60
N ALA A 288 -14.19 -20.95 -4.48
CA ALA A 288 -14.55 -22.24 -5.07
C ALA A 288 -15.88 -22.77 -4.48
N PRO A 289 -16.63 -23.63 -5.20
CA PRO A 289 -17.92 -24.15 -4.74
C PRO A 289 -17.91 -24.80 -3.34
N ASP A 290 -16.82 -25.49 -3.00
CA ASP A 290 -16.54 -26.12 -1.72
C ASP A 290 -15.57 -25.32 -0.83
N GLY A 291 -15.09 -24.18 -1.35
CA GLY A 291 -14.17 -23.27 -0.68
C GLY A 291 -14.82 -22.55 0.50
N ARG A 292 -13.98 -22.23 1.49
CA ARG A 292 -14.40 -21.50 2.71
C ARG A 292 -13.24 -20.68 3.27
N VAL A 293 -13.54 -19.63 4.03
CA VAL A 293 -12.55 -18.79 4.71
C VAL A 293 -12.33 -19.29 6.13
N ASP A 294 -11.20 -19.95 6.39
CA ASP A 294 -10.98 -20.61 7.68
C ASP A 294 -10.41 -19.69 8.77
N THR A 295 -9.78 -18.55 8.44
CA THR A 295 -9.29 -17.59 9.43
C THR A 295 -9.27 -16.17 8.86
N LEU A 296 -9.40 -15.17 9.75
CA LEU A 296 -9.33 -13.74 9.40
C LEU A 296 -7.92 -13.14 9.62
N ALA A 297 -6.96 -13.93 10.08
CA ALA A 297 -5.60 -13.48 10.46
C ALA A 297 -4.88 -12.62 9.40
N ALA A 298 -5.15 -12.84 8.11
CA ALA A 298 -4.57 -12.05 7.03
C ALA A 298 -4.81 -10.55 7.20
N PHE A 299 -5.94 -10.15 7.79
CA PHE A 299 -6.25 -8.74 8.04
C PHE A 299 -5.22 -8.07 8.95
N ASP A 300 -4.90 -8.71 10.07
CA ASP A 300 -3.87 -8.24 11.00
C ASP A 300 -2.49 -8.29 10.38
N LEU A 301 -2.12 -9.43 9.78
CA LEU A 301 -0.77 -9.64 9.24
C LEU A 301 -0.48 -8.70 8.05
N GLY A 302 -1.43 -8.54 7.13
CA GLY A 302 -1.31 -7.62 6.02
C GLY A 302 -1.26 -6.16 6.48
N ARG A 303 -2.08 -5.77 7.46
CA ARG A 303 -2.01 -4.42 8.02
C ARG A 303 -0.75 -4.19 8.85
N ALA A 304 -0.21 -5.19 9.52
CA ALA A 304 1.05 -5.12 10.25
C ALA A 304 2.21 -4.74 9.32
N VAL A 305 2.29 -5.32 8.12
CA VAL A 305 3.29 -4.92 7.11
C VAL A 305 3.15 -3.44 6.75
N ASN A 306 1.92 -2.95 6.60
CA ASN A 306 1.67 -1.53 6.33
C ASN A 306 2.02 -0.64 7.53
N VAL A 307 1.79 -1.08 8.77
CA VAL A 307 2.23 -0.37 9.99
C VAL A 307 3.75 -0.30 10.08
N VAL A 308 4.47 -1.38 9.73
CA VAL A 308 5.94 -1.38 9.64
C VAL A 308 6.42 -0.34 8.63
N ARG A 309 5.82 -0.31 7.43
CA ARG A 309 6.16 0.65 6.38
C ARG A 309 5.86 2.10 6.77
N LEU A 310 4.71 2.33 7.40
CA LEU A 310 4.34 3.64 7.97
C LEU A 310 5.34 4.07 9.04
N ALA A 311 5.71 3.19 9.97
CA ALA A 311 6.66 3.48 11.04
C ALA A 311 8.07 3.79 10.49
N LEU A 312 8.51 3.09 9.44
CA LEU A 312 9.75 3.38 8.74
C LEU A 312 9.71 4.76 8.06
N GLY A 313 8.61 5.06 7.34
CA GLY A 313 8.35 6.36 6.72
C GLY A 313 8.36 7.50 7.75
N ALA A 314 7.77 7.27 8.92
CA ALA A 314 7.72 8.21 10.04
C ALA A 314 8.99 8.30 10.90
N ARG A 315 10.05 7.53 10.56
CA ARG A 315 11.32 7.48 11.31
C ARG A 315 11.16 6.96 12.75
N TYR A 316 10.21 6.06 12.99
CA TYR A 316 10.05 5.35 14.27
C TYR A 316 10.89 4.07 14.31
N GLY A 317 11.42 3.65 13.17
CA GLY A 317 12.31 2.51 12.98
C GLY A 317 13.45 2.85 12.01
N ASP A 318 14.42 1.95 11.92
CA ASP A 318 15.40 1.92 10.85
C ASP A 318 15.09 0.80 9.82
N PRO A 319 15.72 0.82 8.64
CA PRO A 319 15.43 -0.17 7.59
C PRO A 319 15.70 -1.62 8.00
N HIS A 320 16.71 -1.88 8.84
CA HIS A 320 17.06 -3.23 9.24
C HIS A 320 16.00 -3.81 10.17
N GLU A 321 15.56 -3.04 11.18
CA GLU A 321 14.45 -3.44 12.05
C GLU A 321 13.16 -3.72 11.26
N ALA A 322 12.83 -2.85 10.30
CA ALA A 322 11.65 -3.01 9.46
C ALA A 322 11.71 -4.28 8.60
N GLU A 323 12.88 -4.61 8.04
CA GLU A 323 13.07 -5.85 7.29
C GLU A 323 12.84 -7.08 8.18
N GLN A 324 13.41 -7.11 9.38
CA GLN A 324 13.21 -8.22 10.32
C GLN A 324 11.74 -8.38 10.74
N ASP A 325 11.03 -7.28 10.97
CA ASP A 325 9.61 -7.30 11.29
C ASP A 325 8.78 -7.90 10.13
N VAL A 326 9.09 -7.51 8.88
CA VAL A 326 8.41 -8.05 7.68
C VAL A 326 8.70 -9.54 7.47
N LEU A 327 9.94 -9.98 7.68
CA LEU A 327 10.31 -11.40 7.60
C LEU A 327 9.53 -12.23 8.61
N ARG A 328 9.42 -11.76 9.86
CA ARG A 328 8.63 -12.43 10.91
C ARG A 328 7.15 -12.51 10.55
N LEU A 329 6.58 -11.45 9.96
CA LEU A 329 5.19 -11.45 9.48
C LEU A 329 4.99 -12.47 8.35
N GLY A 330 5.98 -12.63 7.46
CA GLY A 330 6.01 -13.68 6.44
C GLY A 330 5.85 -15.08 7.03
N GLU A 331 6.63 -15.43 8.05
CA GLU A 331 6.55 -16.75 8.69
C GLU A 331 5.21 -16.97 9.42
N LEU A 332 4.67 -15.94 10.08
CA LEU A 332 3.34 -16.02 10.71
C LEU A 332 2.24 -16.27 9.68
N ALA A 333 2.31 -15.61 8.53
CA ALA A 333 1.33 -15.79 7.45
C ALA A 333 1.39 -17.20 6.85
N ARG A 334 2.60 -17.73 6.60
CA ARG A 334 2.78 -19.12 6.12
C ARG A 334 2.24 -20.16 7.09
N GLY A 335 2.26 -19.88 8.40
CA GLY A 335 1.65 -20.76 9.41
C GLY A 335 0.12 -20.70 9.44
N ALA A 336 -0.49 -19.61 8.96
CA ALA A 336 -1.94 -19.39 9.01
C ALA A 336 -2.68 -19.72 7.70
N TYR A 337 -1.99 -19.71 6.56
CA TYR A 337 -2.58 -19.91 5.23
C TYR A 337 -1.75 -20.86 4.36
N SER A 338 -2.40 -21.45 3.35
CA SER A 338 -1.81 -22.40 2.40
C SER A 338 -1.51 -21.81 1.03
N SER A 339 -2.07 -20.64 0.72
CA SER A 339 -1.91 -20.01 -0.59
C SER A 339 -2.19 -18.50 -0.53
N TRP A 340 -1.72 -17.78 -1.55
CA TRP A 340 -2.05 -16.37 -1.73
C TRP A 340 -3.55 -16.11 -1.92
N ALA A 341 -4.26 -17.03 -2.57
CA ALA A 341 -5.70 -16.91 -2.77
C ALA A 341 -6.43 -16.97 -1.42
N ASP A 342 -6.06 -17.93 -0.55
CA ASP A 342 -6.64 -18.07 0.79
C ASP A 342 -6.32 -16.84 1.67
N PHE A 343 -5.06 -16.38 1.64
CA PHE A 343 -4.65 -15.16 2.35
C PHE A 343 -5.48 -13.96 1.90
N SER A 344 -5.65 -13.80 0.57
CA SER A 344 -6.44 -12.71 0.02
C SER A 344 -7.92 -12.77 0.42
N LEU A 345 -8.50 -13.96 0.44
CA LEU A 345 -9.90 -14.16 0.84
C LEU A 345 -10.09 -13.90 2.33
N GLY A 346 -9.14 -14.31 3.17
CA GLY A 346 -9.13 -13.99 4.60
C GLY A 346 -9.08 -12.48 4.86
N TYR A 347 -8.21 -11.75 4.15
CA TYR A 347 -8.10 -10.30 4.27
C TYR A 347 -9.40 -9.60 3.85
N LEU A 348 -9.94 -9.98 2.68
CA LEU A 348 -11.20 -9.46 2.15
C LEU A 348 -12.36 -9.71 3.11
N MET A 349 -12.50 -10.95 3.60
CA MET A 349 -13.60 -11.35 4.47
C MET A 349 -13.59 -10.53 5.77
N ALA A 350 -12.43 -10.42 6.41
CA ALA A 350 -12.27 -9.65 7.64
C ALA A 350 -12.67 -8.18 7.46
N ARG A 351 -12.22 -7.56 6.37
CA ARG A 351 -12.53 -6.16 6.04
C ARG A 351 -14.03 -5.92 5.90
N ILE A 352 -14.74 -6.86 5.28
CA ILE A 352 -16.19 -6.77 5.06
C ILE A 352 -16.97 -7.08 6.34
N VAL A 353 -16.56 -8.11 7.10
CA VAL A 353 -17.21 -8.46 8.37
C VAL A 353 -17.11 -7.31 9.37
N HIS A 354 -15.92 -6.73 9.56
CA HIS A 354 -15.77 -5.55 10.43
C HIS A 354 -16.66 -4.39 9.97
N ARG A 355 -16.67 -4.08 8.67
CA ARG A 355 -17.52 -3.00 8.15
C ARG A 355 -19.01 -3.26 8.35
N ALA A 356 -19.44 -4.51 8.16
CA ALA A 356 -20.84 -4.90 8.32
C ALA A 356 -21.28 -4.89 9.80
N GLU A 357 -20.37 -5.21 10.72
CA GLU A 357 -20.62 -5.16 12.16
C GLU A 357 -20.68 -3.72 12.69
N ASP A 358 -19.80 -2.84 12.20
CA ASP A 358 -19.73 -1.44 12.65
C ASP A 358 -20.86 -0.58 12.07
N ASP A 359 -21.13 -0.70 10.76
CA ASP A 359 -21.99 0.24 10.01
C ASP A 359 -23.19 -0.45 9.33
N GLY A 360 -23.36 -1.75 9.50
CA GLY A 360 -24.42 -2.53 8.89
C GLY A 360 -24.12 -3.05 7.47
N PRO A 361 -24.94 -3.99 6.96
CA PRO A 361 -24.66 -4.70 5.71
C PRO A 361 -24.75 -3.82 4.46
N GLU A 362 -25.56 -2.77 4.46
CA GLU A 362 -25.68 -1.83 3.33
C GLU A 362 -24.40 -0.98 3.19
N ALA A 363 -23.83 -0.52 4.31
CA ALA A 363 -22.58 0.24 4.33
C ALA A 363 -21.34 -0.62 4.00
N ALA A 364 -21.46 -1.94 4.10
CA ALA A 364 -20.42 -2.89 3.69
C ALA A 364 -20.37 -3.12 2.18
N GLU A 365 -21.42 -2.76 1.42
CA GLU A 365 -21.50 -3.02 -0.02
C GLU A 365 -20.38 -2.35 -0.84
N PRO A 366 -20.05 -1.05 -0.67
CA PRO A 366 -18.91 -0.45 -1.35
C PRO A 366 -17.59 -1.13 -0.97
N THR A 367 -17.45 -1.52 0.31
CA THR A 367 -16.26 -2.22 0.82
C THR A 367 -16.13 -3.61 0.19
N TYR A 368 -17.23 -4.33 0.00
CA TYR A 368 -17.26 -5.60 -0.71
C TYR A 368 -16.76 -5.43 -2.15
N ARG A 369 -17.34 -4.51 -2.92
CA ARG A 369 -16.96 -4.29 -4.33
C ARG A 369 -15.50 -3.88 -4.47
N GLN A 370 -15.03 -2.99 -3.61
CA GLN A 370 -13.63 -2.58 -3.60
C GLN A 370 -12.69 -3.74 -3.25
N SER A 371 -12.98 -4.48 -2.17
CA SER A 371 -12.14 -5.59 -1.73
C SER A 371 -12.10 -6.72 -2.76
N LEU A 372 -13.22 -6.99 -3.45
CA LEU A 372 -13.28 -7.96 -4.52
C LEU A 372 -12.44 -7.53 -5.74
N ALA A 373 -12.46 -6.24 -6.08
CA ALA A 373 -11.60 -5.70 -7.14
C ALA A 373 -10.11 -5.84 -6.78
N GLU A 374 -9.73 -5.53 -5.53
CA GLU A 374 -8.37 -5.71 -5.02
C GLU A 374 -7.95 -7.20 -5.03
N HIS A 375 -8.82 -8.09 -4.57
CA HIS A 375 -8.60 -9.53 -4.63
C HIS A 375 -8.34 -10.01 -6.06
N ARG A 376 -9.15 -9.56 -7.04
CA ARG A 376 -8.97 -9.93 -8.45
C ARG A 376 -7.70 -9.34 -9.03
N ALA A 377 -7.39 -8.07 -8.76
CA ALA A 377 -6.13 -7.46 -9.17
C ALA A 377 -4.94 -8.28 -8.65
N LEU A 378 -4.99 -8.70 -7.39
CA LEU A 378 -3.91 -9.49 -6.81
C LEU A 378 -3.89 -10.94 -7.32
N THR A 379 -4.99 -11.65 -7.47
CA THR A 379 -4.95 -13.08 -7.85
C THR A 379 -4.91 -13.31 -9.37
N GLN A 380 -5.32 -12.34 -10.18
CA GLN A 380 -5.51 -12.49 -11.62
C GLN A 380 -4.51 -11.69 -12.46
N ASP A 381 -4.04 -10.53 -12.01
CA ASP A 381 -3.08 -9.74 -12.77
C ASP A 381 -1.76 -10.53 -12.96
N PRO A 382 -1.30 -10.77 -14.20
CA PRO A 382 -0.07 -11.53 -14.48
C PRO A 382 1.19 -10.96 -13.81
N THR A 383 1.20 -9.68 -13.47
CA THR A 383 2.33 -8.98 -12.83
C THR A 383 2.25 -8.95 -11.30
N SER A 384 1.17 -9.52 -10.72
CA SER A 384 0.94 -9.53 -9.29
C SER A 384 1.96 -10.37 -8.50
N PRO A 385 2.35 -9.94 -7.28
CA PRO A 385 3.13 -10.78 -6.38
C PRO A 385 2.45 -12.12 -6.10
N TYR A 386 1.12 -12.20 -6.03
CA TYR A 386 0.42 -13.44 -5.67
C TYR A 386 0.49 -14.50 -6.77
N ARG A 387 0.89 -14.12 -7.99
CA ARG A 387 1.13 -15.03 -9.11
C ARG A 387 2.61 -15.34 -9.33
N ASN A 388 3.50 -14.43 -8.93
CA ASN A 388 4.92 -14.50 -9.24
C ASN A 388 5.81 -14.86 -8.04
N ILE A 389 5.26 -14.88 -6.83
CA ILE A 389 5.94 -15.29 -5.60
C ILE A 389 5.30 -16.58 -5.13
N ALA A 390 6.09 -17.65 -4.98
CA ALA A 390 5.60 -18.89 -4.39
C ALA A 390 5.15 -18.66 -2.94
N TRP A 391 4.07 -19.34 -2.55
CA TRP A 391 3.64 -19.34 -1.14
C TRP A 391 4.64 -20.09 -0.26
N SER A 392 5.07 -21.27 -0.73
CA SER A 392 6.01 -22.21 -0.11
C SER A 392 7.14 -22.58 -1.07
#